data_AF-A0A831TBP8-F1
#
_entry.id   AF-A0A831TBP8-F1
#
_cell.length_a   1.000
_cell.length_b   1.000
_cell.length_c   1.000
_cell.angle_alpha   90.00
_cell.angle_beta   90.00
_cell.angle_gamma   90.00
#
_symmetry.space_group_name_H-M   'P 1'
#
loop_
_entity.id
_entity.type
_entity.pdbx_description
1 polymer ?
#
loop_
_entity_poly.entity_id
_entity_poly.type
_entity_poly.pdbx_seq_one_letter_code
_entity_poly.pdbx_strand_id
1 'polypeptide(L)'
;MSKALERLTTANMSRRTLFKGVGALGAGFMLSRLGLLRVAFAQDETVAEIANIAATAESMAVTLLGGAIESARNGGYDRQIPGPVIDILEAARATEQFHLEYLLSAGAQPLTQTFTVPDTSILSSYDALFSTIVALEGAFIAAYIAAARRFAELKQTELVKVAFQIAGTEAEHRVLANYALGTRPANDVAFEKALFNSVGQAAELLQRLGYVGGDGPSVTYPGPGTIRTAGVIETVPGGPTVDCMLPGMPAPAPAPAQPKPGCLYFPETGHNVCAGFRAFWEHFGGLAIFGYPLTEEFVENGRTVQYFERARFEWHPGAAPDRWDVLLGLLGREVTAGRENEPPFRTATPCPGAHTWDGHHVPDHVECVYFPQTGHNLAHGFLRYWQMFGGVPIFGYPISEEFRERNPDNGREYTVQYFERARLEWHPGEWPERWDIMLGRIGAQVLAARGRR
;
A
#
# COMPACT_ATOMS: atom_id res chain seq x y z
N MET A 1 -11.54 -9.10 27.27
CA MET A 1 -11.49 -8.59 25.88
C MET A 1 -12.87 -8.81 25.26
N SER A 2 -13.45 -7.77 24.66
CA SER A 2 -14.83 -7.79 24.15
C SER A 2 -14.91 -8.47 22.77
N LYS A 3 -15.98 -9.22 22.51
CA LYS A 3 -16.30 -9.83 21.19
C LYS A 3 -16.37 -8.83 20.02
N ALA A 4 -16.51 -7.53 20.32
CA ALA A 4 -16.44 -6.46 19.31
C ALA A 4 -15.00 -6.24 18.80
N LEU A 5 -14.01 -6.33 19.69
CA LEU A 5 -12.59 -6.09 19.39
C LEU A 5 -12.02 -7.16 18.44
N GLU A 6 -12.47 -8.40 18.61
CA GLU A 6 -12.02 -9.57 17.82
C GLU A 6 -12.60 -9.57 16.39
N ARG A 7 -13.73 -8.88 16.15
CA ARG A 7 -14.36 -8.77 14.82
C ARG A 7 -13.72 -7.69 13.95
N LEU A 8 -13.25 -6.61 14.56
CA LEU A 8 -12.53 -5.52 13.87
C LEU A 8 -11.20 -5.97 13.27
N THR A 9 -10.56 -6.97 13.86
CA THR A 9 -9.22 -7.42 13.48
C THR A 9 -9.20 -8.68 12.58
N THR A 10 -10.35 -9.33 12.35
CA THR A 10 -10.39 -10.66 11.68
C THR A 10 -11.41 -10.79 10.54
N ALA A 11 -12.05 -9.69 10.12
CA ALA A 11 -13.16 -9.73 9.16
C ALA A 11 -12.73 -10.22 7.75
N ASN A 12 -12.90 -11.52 7.49
CA ASN A 12 -12.91 -12.11 6.16
C ASN A 12 -14.30 -11.93 5.52
N MET A 13 -14.39 -11.21 4.41
CA MET A 13 -15.67 -10.93 3.75
C MET A 13 -16.25 -12.16 3.05
N SER A 14 -17.50 -12.52 3.37
CA SER A 14 -18.33 -13.41 2.54
C SER A 14 -19.56 -12.63 2.07
N ARG A 15 -19.82 -12.67 0.76
CA ARG A 15 -20.89 -11.96 0.02
C ARG A 15 -22.33 -12.20 0.52
N ARG A 16 -22.56 -13.04 1.55
CA ARG A 16 -23.89 -13.51 1.96
C ARG A 16 -24.57 -12.75 3.10
N THR A 17 -23.91 -11.80 3.76
CA THR A 17 -24.47 -11.12 4.95
C THR A 17 -25.14 -9.76 4.64
N LEU A 18 -25.27 -9.39 3.36
CA LEU A 18 -25.50 -8.00 2.92
C LEU A 18 -26.96 -7.49 2.92
N PHE A 19 -27.97 -8.23 3.40
CA PHE A 19 -29.39 -7.85 3.12
C PHE A 19 -30.39 -7.89 4.28
N LYS A 20 -29.96 -7.74 5.54
CA LYS A 20 -30.92 -7.66 6.66
C LYS A 20 -30.64 -6.50 7.60
N GLY A 21 -31.25 -5.35 7.30
CA GLY A 21 -31.23 -4.19 8.18
C GLY A 21 -32.08 -3.02 7.67
N VAL A 22 -33.30 -3.27 7.19
CA VAL A 22 -34.26 -2.20 6.85
C VAL A 22 -35.35 -2.15 7.92
N GLY A 23 -35.44 -1.03 8.62
CA GLY A 23 -36.67 -0.64 9.33
C GLY A 23 -36.48 -0.02 10.71
N ALA A 24 -36.47 1.32 10.78
CA ALA A 24 -37.17 2.12 11.80
C ALA A 24 -36.87 3.62 11.58
N LEU A 25 -37.69 4.29 10.77
CA LEU A 25 -37.72 5.75 10.64
C LEU A 25 -38.56 6.33 11.79
N GLY A 26 -38.01 7.31 12.53
CA GLY A 26 -38.81 8.15 13.44
C GLY A 26 -38.10 8.69 14.68
N ALA A 27 -37.08 8.00 15.23
CA ALA A 27 -36.41 8.41 16.48
C ALA A 27 -34.98 8.95 16.31
N GLY A 28 -34.40 8.87 15.11
CA GLY A 28 -32.97 9.15 14.86
C GLY A 28 -32.56 10.63 14.98
N PHE A 29 -33.47 11.58 14.75
CA PHE A 29 -33.10 13.01 14.64
C PHE A 29 -32.75 13.66 15.99
N MET A 30 -33.33 13.19 17.11
CA MET A 30 -32.98 13.66 18.46
C MET A 30 -31.79 12.90 19.05
N LEU A 31 -31.61 11.63 18.68
CA LEU A 31 -30.46 10.81 19.09
C LEU A 31 -29.15 11.24 18.39
N SER A 32 -29.21 11.77 17.17
CA SER A 32 -28.02 12.25 16.44
C SER A 32 -27.37 13.47 17.10
N ARG A 33 -28.14 14.49 17.51
CA ARG A 33 -27.60 15.66 18.21
C ARG A 33 -27.04 15.30 19.60
N LEU A 34 -27.75 14.49 20.39
CA LEU A 34 -27.31 14.09 21.74
C LEU A 34 -26.15 13.09 21.75
N GLY A 35 -26.11 12.15 20.80
CA GLY A 35 -25.03 11.18 20.65
C GLY A 35 -23.71 11.84 20.21
N LEU A 36 -23.76 12.75 19.25
CA LEU A 36 -22.59 13.50 18.79
C LEU A 36 -22.06 14.50 19.84
N LEU A 37 -22.96 15.20 20.57
CA LEU A 37 -22.56 16.10 21.66
C LEU A 37 -21.85 15.38 22.81
N ARG A 38 -22.21 14.11 23.09
CA ARG A 38 -21.54 13.33 24.14
C ARG A 38 -20.10 12.94 23.76
N VAL A 39 -19.84 12.70 22.48
CA VAL A 39 -18.52 12.29 21.98
C VAL A 39 -17.60 13.48 21.70
N ALA A 40 -18.15 14.63 21.28
CA ALA A 40 -17.38 15.86 21.02
C ALA A 40 -16.57 16.37 22.22
N PHE A 41 -16.97 16.03 23.45
CA PHE A 41 -16.27 16.42 24.69
C PHE A 41 -15.48 15.29 25.35
N ALA A 42 -15.48 14.08 24.79
CA ALA A 42 -14.74 12.95 25.35
C ALA A 42 -13.29 12.96 24.85
N GLN A 43 -12.33 13.21 25.74
CA GLN A 43 -10.90 12.97 25.45
C GLN A 43 -10.54 11.48 25.45
N ASP A 44 -11.45 10.62 25.94
CA ASP A 44 -11.29 9.18 26.07
C ASP A 44 -12.21 8.39 25.13
N GLU A 45 -12.14 8.64 23.83
CA GLU A 45 -12.96 7.93 22.86
C GLU A 45 -12.65 6.42 22.87
N THR A 46 -13.70 5.61 22.83
CA THR A 46 -13.60 4.16 22.62
C THR A 46 -13.43 3.85 21.15
N VAL A 47 -12.94 2.63 20.85
CA VAL A 47 -12.85 2.13 19.47
C VAL A 47 -14.19 2.18 18.74
N ALA A 48 -15.29 1.87 19.43
CA ALA A 48 -16.62 1.88 18.83
C ALA A 48 -17.09 3.30 18.51
N GLU A 49 -16.81 4.28 19.37
CA GLU A 49 -17.16 5.68 19.10
C GLU A 49 -16.41 6.23 17.88
N ILE A 50 -15.10 5.96 17.80
CA ILE A 50 -14.27 6.33 16.64
C ILE A 50 -14.82 5.69 15.36
N ALA A 51 -15.10 4.37 15.40
CA ALA A 51 -15.59 3.65 14.23
C ALA A 51 -16.99 4.12 13.79
N ASN A 52 -17.87 4.48 14.73
CA ASN A 52 -19.20 5.04 14.42
C ASN A 52 -19.09 6.42 13.76
N ILE A 53 -18.18 7.27 14.23
CA ILE A 53 -17.93 8.59 13.62
C ILE A 53 -17.35 8.42 12.22
N ALA A 54 -16.31 7.60 12.08
CA ALA A 54 -15.69 7.32 10.78
C ALA A 54 -16.75 6.80 9.79
N ALA A 55 -17.56 5.81 10.17
CA ALA A 55 -18.62 5.28 9.30
C ALA A 55 -19.69 6.33 8.95
N THR A 56 -19.91 7.34 9.79
CA THR A 56 -20.78 8.48 9.48
C THR A 56 -20.14 9.40 8.43
N ALA A 57 -18.83 9.65 8.54
CA ALA A 57 -18.07 10.45 7.58
C ALA A 57 -17.98 9.74 6.21
N GLU A 58 -17.64 8.44 6.19
CA GLU A 58 -17.56 7.64 4.96
C GLU A 58 -18.91 7.61 4.22
N SER A 59 -20.00 7.36 4.96
CA SER A 59 -21.34 7.37 4.35
C SER A 59 -21.75 8.76 3.83
N MET A 60 -21.27 9.84 4.44
CA MET A 60 -21.45 11.19 3.92
C MET A 60 -20.69 11.38 2.60
N ALA A 61 -19.41 10.99 2.55
CA ALA A 61 -18.56 11.14 1.38
C ALA A 61 -19.12 10.36 0.17
N VAL A 62 -19.50 9.09 0.37
CA VAL A 62 -20.19 8.28 -0.66
C VAL A 62 -21.43 8.99 -1.21
N THR A 63 -22.21 9.61 -0.32
CA THR A 63 -23.46 10.29 -0.67
C THR A 63 -23.21 11.56 -1.48
N LEU A 64 -22.29 12.42 -1.02
CA LEU A 64 -22.00 13.70 -1.66
C LEU A 64 -21.30 13.51 -3.01
N LEU A 65 -20.35 12.58 -3.10
CA LEU A 65 -19.71 12.24 -4.37
C LEU A 65 -20.72 11.69 -5.39
N GLY A 66 -21.73 10.93 -4.94
CA GLY A 66 -22.81 10.48 -5.82
C GLY A 66 -23.57 11.61 -6.49
N GLY A 67 -23.93 12.64 -5.71
CA GLY A 67 -24.57 13.85 -6.24
C GLY A 67 -23.67 14.62 -7.20
N ALA A 68 -22.39 14.79 -6.86
CA ALA A 68 -21.42 15.48 -7.71
C ALA A 68 -21.21 14.77 -9.05
N ILE A 69 -21.04 13.44 -9.04
CA ILE A 69 -20.88 12.62 -10.26
C ILE A 69 -22.12 12.69 -11.14
N GLU A 70 -23.32 12.58 -10.56
CA GLU A 70 -24.57 12.67 -11.32
C GLU A 70 -24.71 14.05 -11.98
N SER A 71 -24.43 15.13 -11.24
CA SER A 71 -24.44 16.48 -11.81
C SER A 71 -23.41 16.64 -12.93
N ALA A 72 -22.19 16.11 -12.74
CA ALA A 72 -21.12 16.15 -13.74
C ALA A 72 -21.53 15.46 -15.04
N ARG A 73 -22.12 14.26 -14.94
CA ARG A 73 -22.61 13.49 -16.09
C ARG A 73 -23.75 14.21 -16.83
N ASN A 74 -24.53 15.02 -16.13
CA ASN A 74 -25.63 15.80 -16.69
C ASN A 74 -25.20 17.20 -17.17
N GLY A 75 -23.91 17.55 -17.10
CA GLY A 75 -23.41 18.87 -17.49
C GLY A 75 -23.87 20.00 -16.56
N GLY A 76 -24.12 19.70 -15.28
CA GLY A 76 -24.64 20.65 -14.30
C GLY A 76 -23.63 21.68 -13.78
N TYR A 77 -22.35 21.56 -14.14
CA TYR A 77 -21.28 22.45 -13.69
C TYR A 77 -21.00 23.62 -14.64
N ASP A 78 -20.68 24.79 -14.07
CA ASP A 78 -20.21 25.99 -14.76
C ASP A 78 -18.97 25.77 -15.65
N ARG A 79 -18.16 24.76 -15.34
CA ARG A 79 -17.07 24.24 -16.14
C ARG A 79 -17.24 22.75 -16.33
N GLN A 80 -17.04 22.28 -17.56
CA GLN A 80 -17.06 20.86 -17.86
C GLN A 80 -16.00 20.12 -17.04
N ILE A 81 -16.44 19.14 -16.25
CA ILE A 81 -15.54 18.18 -15.60
C ILE A 81 -15.12 17.16 -16.66
N PRO A 82 -13.81 17.03 -16.96
CA PRO A 82 -13.36 16.07 -17.97
C PRO A 82 -13.72 14.63 -17.61
N GLY A 83 -14.04 13.81 -18.62
CA GLY A 83 -14.38 12.39 -18.43
C GLY A 83 -13.40 11.63 -17.51
N PRO A 84 -12.07 11.72 -17.73
CA PRO A 84 -11.10 11.09 -16.84
C PRO A 84 -11.17 11.56 -15.38
N VAL A 85 -11.57 12.81 -15.13
CA VAL A 85 -11.76 13.34 -13.77
C VAL A 85 -13.05 12.78 -13.16
N ILE A 86 -14.10 12.57 -13.96
CA ILE A 86 -15.32 11.89 -13.51
C ILE A 86 -15.01 10.43 -13.13
N ASP A 87 -14.20 9.73 -13.93
CA ASP A 87 -13.80 8.35 -13.63
C ASP A 87 -12.99 8.26 -12.32
N ILE A 88 -12.15 9.27 -12.04
CA ILE A 88 -11.45 9.42 -10.76
C ILE A 88 -12.42 9.67 -9.61
N LEU A 89 -13.43 10.53 -9.78
CA LEU A 89 -14.46 10.75 -8.75
C LEU A 89 -15.30 9.48 -8.50
N GLU A 90 -15.56 8.68 -9.53
CA GLU A 90 -16.21 7.37 -9.38
C GLU A 90 -15.36 6.39 -8.59
N ALA A 91 -14.04 6.35 -8.87
CA ALA A 91 -13.10 5.57 -8.08
C ALA A 91 -13.07 6.05 -6.63
N ALA A 92 -12.94 7.36 -6.38
CA ALA A 92 -12.99 7.98 -5.05
C ALA A 92 -14.25 7.55 -4.27
N ARG A 93 -15.44 7.68 -4.89
CA ARG A 93 -16.70 7.23 -4.26
C ARG A 93 -16.70 5.75 -3.91
N ALA A 94 -16.06 4.93 -4.73
CA ALA A 94 -15.93 3.50 -4.46
C ALA A 94 -14.92 3.19 -3.35
N THR A 95 -13.84 3.97 -3.18
CA THR A 95 -12.91 3.79 -2.04
C THR A 95 -13.62 4.09 -0.71
N GLU A 96 -14.36 5.20 -0.64
CA GLU A 96 -15.16 5.57 0.54
C GLU A 96 -16.21 4.50 0.88
N GLN A 97 -16.77 3.86 -0.16
CA GLN A 97 -17.67 2.73 0.03
C GLN A 97 -16.95 1.54 0.67
N PHE A 98 -15.71 1.24 0.28
CA PHE A 98 -14.92 0.16 0.90
C PHE A 98 -14.51 0.51 2.34
N HIS A 99 -14.15 1.76 2.62
CA HIS A 99 -13.91 2.22 4.00
C HIS A 99 -15.15 2.01 4.87
N LEU A 100 -16.31 2.44 4.38
CA LEU A 100 -17.59 2.23 5.06
C LEU A 100 -17.90 0.75 5.28
N GLU A 101 -17.78 -0.08 4.25
CA GLU A 101 -18.07 -1.51 4.32
C GLU A 101 -17.17 -2.22 5.33
N TYR A 102 -15.89 -1.88 5.36
CA TYR A 102 -14.97 -2.39 6.37
C TYR A 102 -15.43 -2.01 7.79
N LEU A 103 -15.71 -0.74 8.05
CA LEU A 103 -16.16 -0.26 9.36
C LEU A 103 -17.48 -0.93 9.80
N LEU A 104 -18.43 -1.08 8.88
CA LEU A 104 -19.71 -1.77 9.13
C LEU A 104 -19.50 -3.26 9.41
N SER A 105 -18.63 -3.94 8.65
CA SER A 105 -18.29 -5.35 8.86
C SER A 105 -17.71 -5.58 10.26
N ALA A 106 -17.05 -4.56 10.78
CA ALA A 106 -16.43 -4.52 12.07
C ALA A 106 -17.38 -4.12 13.22
N GLY A 107 -18.66 -3.88 12.90
CA GLY A 107 -19.72 -3.58 13.86
C GLY A 107 -19.95 -2.10 14.13
N ALA A 108 -19.32 -1.20 13.36
CA ALA A 108 -19.64 0.22 13.42
C ALA A 108 -21.13 0.46 13.10
N GLN A 109 -21.70 1.47 13.75
CA GLN A 109 -23.06 1.94 13.57
C GLN A 109 -22.98 3.44 13.26
N PRO A 110 -23.17 3.85 12.00
CA PRO A 110 -23.21 5.27 11.65
C PRO A 110 -24.22 6.02 12.53
N LEU A 111 -23.82 7.19 13.01
CA LEU A 111 -24.64 8.04 13.87
C LEU A 111 -25.83 8.65 13.11
N THR A 112 -25.70 8.76 11.79
CA THR A 112 -26.77 9.10 10.85
C THR A 112 -26.41 8.52 9.47
N GLN A 113 -27.43 8.34 8.62
CA GLN A 113 -27.28 8.09 7.18
C GLN A 113 -27.96 9.17 6.33
N THR A 114 -28.48 10.20 7.00
CA THR A 114 -29.05 11.39 6.38
C THR A 114 -28.17 12.57 6.72
N PHE A 115 -27.77 13.29 5.67
CA PHE A 115 -26.88 14.43 5.69
C PHE A 115 -27.59 15.64 5.13
N THR A 116 -27.07 16.82 5.43
CA THR A 116 -27.55 18.09 4.88
C THR A 116 -26.48 18.68 3.98
N VAL A 117 -26.88 19.31 2.87
CA VAL A 117 -25.96 19.96 1.93
C VAL A 117 -25.99 21.47 2.20
N PRO A 118 -25.07 22.01 3.03
CA PRO A 118 -25.12 23.41 3.45
C PRO A 118 -24.88 24.38 2.29
N ASP A 119 -23.98 24.02 1.37
CA ASP A 119 -23.73 24.74 0.13
C ASP A 119 -24.09 23.86 -1.07
N THR A 120 -25.21 24.16 -1.72
CA THR A 120 -25.67 23.41 -2.89
C THR A 120 -24.85 23.71 -4.16
N SER A 121 -24.00 24.74 -4.13
CA SER A 121 -23.13 25.07 -5.27
C SER A 121 -22.09 23.99 -5.55
N ILE A 122 -21.83 23.07 -4.62
CA ILE A 122 -20.99 21.89 -4.86
C ILE A 122 -21.50 20.99 -6.00
N LEU A 123 -22.77 21.15 -6.40
CA LEU A 123 -23.40 20.44 -7.51
C LEU A 123 -23.39 21.25 -8.82
N SER A 124 -22.94 22.51 -8.83
CA SER A 124 -23.04 23.38 -10.00
C SER A 124 -21.84 24.28 -10.26
N SER A 125 -20.92 24.42 -9.30
CA SER A 125 -19.66 25.15 -9.48
C SER A 125 -18.47 24.22 -9.35
N TYR A 126 -17.63 24.21 -10.38
CA TYR A 126 -16.43 23.39 -10.46
C TYR A 126 -15.49 23.73 -9.30
N ASP A 127 -15.25 25.02 -9.06
CA ASP A 127 -14.34 25.45 -8.00
C ASP A 127 -14.94 25.17 -6.60
N ALA A 128 -16.26 25.28 -6.43
CA ALA A 128 -16.92 24.93 -5.17
C ALA A 128 -16.83 23.42 -4.87
N LEU A 129 -17.01 22.55 -5.87
CA LEU A 129 -16.84 21.10 -5.71
C LEU A 129 -15.43 20.75 -5.22
N PHE A 130 -14.41 21.11 -5.99
CA PHE A 130 -13.06 20.66 -5.70
C PHE A 130 -12.47 21.34 -4.46
N SER A 131 -12.82 22.59 -4.16
CA SER A 131 -12.41 23.23 -2.90
C SER A 131 -13.09 22.58 -1.69
N THR A 132 -14.34 22.14 -1.83
CA THR A 132 -15.03 21.37 -0.79
C THR A 132 -14.37 20.02 -0.56
N ILE A 133 -14.01 19.30 -1.64
CA ILE A 133 -13.24 18.05 -1.52
C ILE A 133 -11.93 18.33 -0.77
N VAL A 134 -11.12 19.31 -1.20
CA VAL A 134 -9.85 19.64 -0.51
C VAL A 134 -10.05 19.92 0.99
N ALA A 135 -11.11 20.66 1.34
CA ALA A 135 -11.41 20.98 2.73
C ALA A 135 -11.86 19.75 3.55
N LEU A 136 -12.75 18.92 2.99
CA LEU A 136 -13.25 17.71 3.67
C LEU A 136 -12.16 16.65 3.79
N GLU A 137 -11.37 16.40 2.75
CA GLU A 137 -10.23 15.48 2.81
C GLU A 137 -9.19 15.93 3.84
N GLY A 138 -8.92 17.24 3.91
CA GLY A 138 -8.07 17.79 4.97
C GLY A 138 -8.59 17.52 6.38
N ALA A 139 -9.91 17.52 6.57
CA ALA A 139 -10.53 17.14 7.83
C ALA A 139 -10.51 15.62 8.06
N PHE A 140 -10.72 14.81 7.02
CA PHE A 140 -10.72 13.34 7.13
C PHE A 140 -9.33 12.81 7.48
N ILE A 141 -8.29 13.28 6.79
CA ILE A 141 -6.89 12.99 7.14
C ILE A 141 -6.62 13.36 8.60
N ALA A 142 -7.02 14.55 9.04
CA ALA A 142 -6.83 14.99 10.43
C ALA A 142 -7.59 14.10 11.43
N ALA A 143 -8.79 13.63 11.09
CA ALA A 143 -9.58 12.72 11.90
C ALA A 143 -8.90 11.35 12.01
N TYR A 144 -8.37 10.82 10.91
CA TYR A 144 -7.63 9.55 10.93
C TYR A 144 -6.28 9.64 11.64
N ILE A 145 -5.62 10.79 11.65
CA ILE A 145 -4.45 11.03 12.51
C ILE A 145 -4.84 10.98 13.99
N ALA A 146 -5.95 11.62 14.37
CA ALA A 146 -6.47 11.55 15.74
C ALA A 146 -6.88 10.11 16.12
N ALA A 147 -7.52 9.39 15.20
CA ALA A 147 -7.88 7.98 15.36
C ALA A 147 -6.63 7.10 15.58
N ALA A 148 -5.61 7.24 14.72
CA ALA A 148 -4.36 6.49 14.81
C ALA A 148 -3.66 6.73 16.16
N ARG A 149 -3.59 7.98 16.62
CA ARG A 149 -3.06 8.31 17.95
C ARG A 149 -3.86 7.59 19.04
N ARG A 150 -5.19 7.69 19.01
CA ARG A 150 -6.04 7.10 20.05
C ARG A 150 -5.98 5.56 20.03
N PHE A 151 -5.93 4.95 18.86
CA PHE A 151 -5.71 3.51 18.73
C PHE A 151 -4.36 3.07 19.28
N ALA A 152 -3.30 3.86 19.09
CA ALA A 152 -2.00 3.59 19.70
C ALA A 152 -2.07 3.65 21.23
N GLU A 153 -2.72 4.65 21.80
CA GLU A 153 -2.97 4.76 23.26
C GLU A 153 -3.75 3.55 23.81
N LEU A 154 -4.70 3.03 23.04
CA LEU A 154 -5.51 1.85 23.36
C LEU A 154 -4.82 0.51 22.99
N LYS A 155 -3.57 0.54 22.51
CA LYS A 155 -2.80 -0.62 22.05
C LYS A 155 -3.50 -1.44 20.95
N GLN A 156 -4.23 -0.77 20.07
CA GLN A 156 -4.91 -1.35 18.91
C GLN A 156 -4.05 -1.17 17.65
N THR A 157 -2.92 -1.86 17.57
CA THR A 157 -1.92 -1.67 16.50
C THR A 157 -2.48 -1.92 15.10
N GLU A 158 -3.37 -2.90 14.93
CA GLU A 158 -4.04 -3.15 13.65
C GLU A 158 -4.93 -1.97 13.24
N LEU A 159 -5.61 -1.32 14.17
CA LEU A 159 -6.44 -0.15 13.87
C LEU A 159 -5.61 1.10 13.58
N VAL A 160 -4.38 1.20 14.14
CA VAL A 160 -3.42 2.24 13.73
C VAL A 160 -3.06 2.07 12.25
N LYS A 161 -2.77 0.84 11.82
CA LYS A 161 -2.49 0.52 10.41
C LYS A 161 -3.68 0.88 9.52
N VAL A 162 -4.89 0.45 9.88
CA VAL A 162 -6.11 0.76 9.11
C VAL A 162 -6.32 2.27 8.99
N ALA A 163 -6.21 3.02 10.10
CA ALA A 163 -6.36 4.47 10.08
C ALA A 163 -5.31 5.14 9.17
N PHE A 164 -4.08 4.60 9.12
CA PHE A 164 -3.04 5.08 8.22
C PHE A 164 -3.32 4.74 6.75
N GLN A 165 -3.83 3.54 6.45
CA GLN A 165 -4.22 3.15 5.09
C GLN A 165 -5.31 4.08 4.55
N ILE A 166 -6.34 4.35 5.35
CA ILE A 166 -7.42 5.27 4.94
C ILE A 166 -6.88 6.70 4.81
N ALA A 167 -6.11 7.21 5.78
CA ALA A 167 -5.50 8.55 5.65
C ALA A 167 -4.62 8.70 4.39
N GLY A 168 -3.99 7.61 3.95
CA GLY A 168 -3.22 7.55 2.70
C GLY A 168 -4.10 7.77 1.47
N THR A 169 -5.25 7.09 1.38
CA THR A 169 -6.20 7.26 0.27
C THR A 169 -6.84 8.66 0.26
N GLU A 170 -7.16 9.24 1.43
CA GLU A 170 -7.67 10.62 1.50
C GLU A 170 -6.66 11.65 0.99
N ALA A 171 -5.37 11.40 1.21
CA ALA A 171 -4.32 12.26 0.67
C ALA A 171 -4.31 12.21 -0.87
N GLU A 172 -4.60 11.06 -1.49
CA GLU A 172 -4.75 10.95 -2.95
C GLU A 172 -5.96 11.73 -3.45
N HIS A 173 -7.13 11.57 -2.80
CA HIS A 173 -8.33 12.35 -3.11
C HIS A 173 -8.05 13.85 -3.09
N ARG A 174 -7.33 14.33 -2.05
CA ARG A 174 -6.97 15.74 -1.91
C ARG A 174 -6.01 16.22 -3.00
N VAL A 175 -4.98 15.43 -3.33
CA VAL A 175 -4.03 15.77 -4.40
C VAL A 175 -4.74 15.90 -5.74
N LEU A 176 -5.68 14.99 -6.03
CA LEU A 176 -6.48 15.02 -7.25
C LEU A 176 -7.36 16.27 -7.31
N ALA A 177 -8.01 16.64 -6.21
CA ALA A 177 -8.82 17.85 -6.14
C ALA A 177 -7.97 19.14 -6.28
N ASN A 178 -6.81 19.19 -5.62
CA ASN A 178 -5.84 20.29 -5.80
C ASN A 178 -5.33 20.38 -7.24
N TYR A 179 -5.09 19.24 -7.88
CA TYR A 179 -4.69 19.21 -9.29
C TYR A 179 -5.79 19.75 -10.20
N ALA A 180 -7.05 19.36 -9.95
CA ALA A 180 -8.23 19.84 -10.68
C ALA A 180 -8.46 21.35 -10.53
N LEU A 181 -8.13 21.92 -9.36
CA LEU A 181 -8.15 23.37 -9.10
C LEU A 181 -6.97 24.13 -9.73
N GLY A 182 -5.96 23.42 -10.23
CA GLY A 182 -4.76 24.06 -10.78
C GLY A 182 -3.78 24.56 -9.70
N THR A 183 -3.91 24.11 -8.44
CA THR A 183 -2.97 24.43 -7.35
C THR A 183 -1.56 23.94 -7.71
N ARG A 184 -0.52 24.73 -7.41
CA ARG A 184 0.88 24.40 -7.70
C ARG A 184 1.79 24.69 -6.50
N PRO A 185 2.48 23.68 -5.92
CA PRO A 185 2.33 22.25 -6.24
C PRO A 185 0.95 21.74 -5.78
N ALA A 186 0.40 20.72 -6.46
CA ALA A 186 -0.86 20.07 -6.03
C ALA A 186 -0.69 19.19 -4.78
N ASN A 187 0.58 18.84 -4.49
CA ASN A 187 1.05 18.21 -3.27
C ASN A 187 1.95 19.21 -2.54
N ASP A 188 1.40 19.91 -1.55
CA ASP A 188 1.98 21.10 -0.94
C ASP A 188 2.26 20.97 0.56
N VAL A 189 2.05 19.79 1.15
CA VAL A 189 2.33 19.53 2.56
C VAL A 189 3.34 18.39 2.72
N ALA A 190 4.37 18.63 3.53
CA ALA A 190 5.37 17.61 3.89
C ALA A 190 4.95 16.77 5.11
N PHE A 191 4.06 17.33 5.95
CA PHE A 191 3.43 16.68 7.09
C PHE A 191 1.96 17.07 7.12
N GLU A 192 1.09 16.09 7.30
CA GLU A 192 -0.35 16.34 7.35
C GLU A 192 -0.76 17.14 8.57
N LYS A 193 -1.84 17.94 8.41
CA LYS A 193 -2.34 18.79 9.48
C LYS A 193 -3.11 17.94 10.50
N ALA A 194 -2.56 17.79 11.71
CA ALA A 194 -3.27 17.19 12.84
C ALA A 194 -4.23 18.20 13.49
N LEU A 195 -5.35 18.51 12.83
CA LEU A 195 -6.29 19.56 13.25
C LEU A 195 -7.07 19.22 14.53
N PHE A 196 -7.14 17.93 14.89
CA PHE A 196 -8.01 17.45 15.95
C PHE A 196 -7.22 16.67 17.01
N ASN A 197 -7.64 16.82 18.26
CA ASN A 197 -7.16 16.00 19.38
C ASN A 197 -7.95 14.69 19.52
N SER A 198 -9.17 14.64 18.96
CA SER A 198 -10.06 13.48 18.99
C SER A 198 -10.90 13.42 17.72
N VAL A 199 -11.42 12.24 17.38
CA VAL A 199 -12.26 12.03 16.19
C VAL A 199 -13.62 12.74 16.36
N GLY A 200 -14.10 12.87 17.59
CA GLY A 200 -15.29 13.64 17.95
C GLY A 200 -15.20 15.12 17.58
N GLN A 201 -14.01 15.72 17.60
CA GLN A 201 -13.82 17.11 17.12
C GLN A 201 -14.03 17.22 15.60
N ALA A 202 -13.71 16.18 14.83
CA ALA A 202 -14.02 16.12 13.41
C ALA A 202 -15.54 16.01 13.19
N ALA A 203 -16.22 15.19 13.98
CA ALA A 203 -17.68 15.09 13.94
C ALA A 203 -18.37 16.42 14.30
N GLU A 204 -17.86 17.15 15.30
CA GLU A 204 -18.32 18.49 15.65
C GLU A 204 -18.10 19.48 14.50
N LEU A 205 -16.97 19.38 13.78
CA LEU A 205 -16.75 20.20 12.59
C LEU A 205 -17.83 19.94 11.53
N LEU A 206 -18.16 18.68 11.22
CA LEU A 206 -19.22 18.36 10.25
C LEU A 206 -20.60 18.91 10.66
N GLN A 207 -20.91 18.89 11.96
CA GLN A 207 -22.12 19.53 12.48
C GLN A 207 -22.08 21.05 12.34
N ARG A 208 -20.98 21.69 12.72
CA ARG A 208 -20.81 23.16 12.63
C ARG A 208 -20.85 23.67 11.20
N LEU A 209 -20.31 22.90 10.26
CA LEU A 209 -20.38 23.18 8.83
C LEU A 209 -21.78 22.92 8.25
N GLY A 210 -22.68 22.28 9.01
CA GLY A 210 -24.06 22.03 8.60
C GLY A 210 -24.21 20.82 7.70
N TYR A 211 -23.26 19.88 7.69
CA TYR A 211 -23.39 18.60 6.98
C TYR A 211 -24.20 17.56 7.75
N VAL A 212 -24.29 17.71 9.08
CA VAL A 212 -25.08 16.83 9.94
C VAL A 212 -26.05 17.67 10.77
N GLY A 213 -27.35 17.54 10.46
CA GLY A 213 -28.43 18.21 11.21
C GLY A 213 -28.45 19.74 11.03
N GLY A 214 -27.97 20.23 9.89
CA GLY A 214 -28.08 21.63 9.46
C GLY A 214 -29.42 21.92 8.77
N ASP A 215 -29.51 23.10 8.15
CA ASP A 215 -30.76 23.60 7.52
C ASP A 215 -30.78 23.45 5.98
N GLY A 216 -29.70 22.92 5.39
CA GLY A 216 -29.60 22.67 3.94
C GLY A 216 -30.44 21.47 3.48
N PRO A 217 -30.59 21.26 2.15
CA PRO A 217 -31.33 20.12 1.62
C PRO A 217 -30.81 18.79 2.17
N SER A 218 -31.73 17.91 2.54
CA SER A 218 -31.40 16.59 3.07
C SER A 218 -31.12 15.60 1.94
N VAL A 219 -30.04 14.85 2.09
CA VAL A 219 -29.65 13.73 1.23
C VAL A 219 -29.43 12.49 2.09
N THR A 220 -29.75 11.31 1.55
CA THR A 220 -29.62 10.05 2.27
C THR A 220 -28.68 9.12 1.52
N TYR A 221 -27.82 8.42 2.28
CA TYR A 221 -26.94 7.39 1.75
C TYR A 221 -27.72 6.34 0.92
N PRO A 222 -27.19 5.88 -0.23
CA PRO A 222 -25.85 6.14 -0.76
C PRO A 222 -25.74 7.35 -1.70
N GLY A 223 -26.76 8.21 -1.78
CA GLY A 223 -26.86 9.22 -2.84
C GLY A 223 -27.20 8.62 -4.21
N PRO A 224 -27.33 9.45 -5.26
CA PRO A 224 -27.75 9.00 -6.59
C PRO A 224 -26.65 8.21 -7.33
N GLY A 225 -27.04 7.48 -8.37
CA GLY A 225 -26.13 6.73 -9.23
C GLY A 225 -25.60 5.42 -8.61
N THR A 226 -25.10 4.53 -9.47
CA THR A 226 -24.49 3.26 -9.06
C THR A 226 -23.07 3.46 -8.56
N ILE A 227 -22.71 2.85 -7.43
CA ILE A 227 -21.33 2.79 -6.96
C ILE A 227 -20.57 1.75 -7.81
N ARG A 228 -19.57 2.20 -8.56
CA ARG A 228 -18.79 1.35 -9.47
C ARG A 228 -17.49 0.95 -8.80
N THR A 229 -17.45 -0.28 -8.30
CA THR A 229 -16.27 -0.82 -7.59
C THR A 229 -15.26 -1.49 -8.52
N ALA A 230 -15.58 -1.66 -9.81
CA ALA A 230 -14.68 -2.28 -10.77
C ALA A 230 -13.42 -1.42 -10.97
N GLY A 231 -12.25 -2.03 -10.81
CA GLY A 231 -10.95 -1.36 -10.96
C GLY A 231 -10.39 -0.75 -9.67
N VAL A 232 -11.17 -0.71 -8.59
CA VAL A 232 -10.63 -0.42 -7.25
C VAL A 232 -10.00 -1.70 -6.70
N ILE A 233 -8.75 -1.58 -6.25
CA ILE A 233 -7.92 -2.66 -5.69
C ILE A 233 -7.71 -2.40 -4.19
N GLU A 234 -7.12 -3.37 -3.46
CA GLU A 234 -6.95 -3.29 -1.99
C GLU A 234 -8.23 -2.99 -1.22
N THR A 235 -9.31 -3.67 -1.59
CA THR A 235 -10.68 -3.41 -1.10
C THR A 235 -10.92 -3.83 0.36
N VAL A 236 -9.89 -4.30 1.05
CA VAL A 236 -9.90 -4.66 2.47
C VAL A 236 -8.55 -4.25 3.08
N PRO A 237 -8.49 -3.79 4.34
CA PRO A 237 -7.21 -3.47 4.97
C PRO A 237 -6.26 -4.67 5.00
N GLY A 238 -5.24 -4.63 4.14
CA GLY A 238 -4.25 -5.69 3.95
C GLY A 238 -2.94 -5.45 4.68
N GLY A 239 -1.85 -6.00 4.13
CA GLY A 239 -0.49 -5.91 4.66
C GLY A 239 -0.11 -7.07 5.59
N PRO A 240 1.19 -7.29 5.83
CA PRO A 240 1.66 -8.37 6.70
C PRO A 240 1.01 -8.24 8.07
N THR A 241 0.22 -9.22 8.46
CA THR A 241 -0.24 -9.34 9.85
C THR A 241 1.00 -9.55 10.70
N VAL A 242 1.35 -8.59 11.55
CA VAL A 242 2.35 -8.83 12.57
C VAL A 242 1.67 -9.68 13.62
N ASP A 243 1.67 -10.99 13.39
CA ASP A 243 1.22 -11.92 14.41
C ASP A 243 2.24 -11.85 15.55
N CYS A 244 1.87 -11.19 16.65
CA CYS A 244 2.64 -11.21 17.88
C CYS A 244 2.57 -12.59 18.57
N MET A 245 2.03 -13.64 17.92
CA MET A 245 2.39 -15.01 18.25
C MET A 245 3.89 -15.20 17.98
N LEU A 246 4.64 -15.36 19.06
CA LEU A 246 5.96 -15.99 19.05
C LEU A 246 5.87 -17.24 18.15
N PRO A 247 6.55 -17.27 16.98
CA PRO A 247 6.57 -18.47 16.17
C PRO A 247 7.15 -19.58 17.02
N GLY A 248 6.48 -20.74 17.00
CA GLY A 248 6.91 -21.95 17.70
C GLY A 248 8.41 -22.14 17.54
N MET A 249 9.10 -22.32 18.66
CA MET A 249 10.56 -22.32 18.77
C MET A 249 11.21 -23.07 17.60
N PRO A 250 11.92 -22.37 16.70
CA PRO A 250 12.97 -23.02 15.95
C PRO A 250 14.07 -23.43 16.94
N ALA A 251 14.76 -24.53 16.67
CA ALA A 251 16.02 -24.87 17.32
C ALA A 251 16.93 -23.63 17.44
N PRO A 252 17.68 -23.47 18.54
CA PRO A 252 18.24 -22.19 18.97
C PRO A 252 19.03 -21.54 17.83
N ALA A 253 18.53 -20.39 17.37
CA ALA A 253 19.27 -19.50 16.50
C ALA A 253 20.52 -18.99 17.22
N PRO A 254 21.59 -18.63 16.50
CA PRO A 254 22.72 -17.91 17.10
C PRO A 254 22.20 -16.70 17.89
N ALA A 255 22.84 -16.38 19.01
CA ALA A 255 22.45 -15.21 19.80
C ALA A 255 22.48 -13.94 18.93
N PRO A 256 21.44 -13.07 19.01
CA PRO A 256 21.38 -11.85 18.20
C PRO A 256 22.61 -10.98 18.46
N ALA A 257 23.11 -10.36 17.40
CA ALA A 257 24.21 -9.41 17.52
C ALA A 257 23.76 -8.20 18.33
N GLN A 258 24.68 -7.62 19.11
CA GLN A 258 24.38 -6.35 19.79
C GLN A 258 24.30 -5.21 18.77
N PRO A 259 23.39 -4.23 18.94
CA PRO A 259 23.34 -3.04 18.09
C PRO A 259 24.67 -2.30 18.10
N LYS A 260 25.19 -1.98 16.91
CA LYS A 260 26.49 -1.28 16.76
C LYS A 260 26.29 0.20 16.42
N PRO A 261 26.97 1.13 17.12
CA PRO A 261 26.96 2.55 16.74
C PRO A 261 27.42 2.75 15.28
N GLY A 262 26.67 3.54 14.52
CA GLY A 262 26.97 3.82 13.10
C GLY A 262 26.44 2.77 12.10
N CYS A 263 25.83 1.69 12.56
CA CYS A 263 25.19 0.68 11.72
C CYS A 263 23.67 0.77 11.76
N LEU A 264 23.01 0.21 10.74
CA LEU A 264 21.57 -0.08 10.81
C LEU A 264 21.39 -1.41 11.52
N TYR A 265 20.71 -1.40 12.67
CA TYR A 265 20.36 -2.62 13.40
C TYR A 265 18.92 -3.03 13.11
N PHE A 266 18.71 -4.29 12.75
CA PHE A 266 17.41 -4.85 12.42
C PHE A 266 16.97 -5.80 13.54
N PRO A 267 16.09 -5.38 14.46
CA PRO A 267 15.62 -6.24 15.55
C PRO A 267 14.87 -7.49 15.07
N GLU A 268 14.31 -7.47 13.86
CA GLU A 268 13.57 -8.58 13.26
C GLU A 268 14.46 -9.80 13.00
N THR A 269 15.74 -9.56 12.70
CA THR A 269 16.72 -10.62 12.40
C THR A 269 17.91 -10.62 13.37
N GLY A 270 18.07 -9.58 14.19
CA GLY A 270 19.17 -9.46 15.15
C GLY A 270 20.52 -9.19 14.50
N HIS A 271 20.54 -8.56 13.32
CA HIS A 271 21.77 -8.29 12.55
C HIS A 271 21.97 -6.80 12.25
N ASN A 272 23.24 -6.42 12.07
CA ASN A 272 23.66 -5.08 11.73
C ASN A 272 24.10 -5.00 10.27
N VAL A 273 23.82 -3.88 9.60
CA VAL A 273 24.38 -3.52 8.30
C VAL A 273 25.23 -2.26 8.47
N CYS A 274 26.51 -2.34 8.11
CA CYS A 274 27.49 -1.32 8.42
C CYS A 274 28.20 -0.80 7.16
N ALA A 275 28.94 0.31 7.31
CA ALA A 275 29.90 0.82 6.33
C ALA A 275 29.40 0.86 4.86
N GLY A 276 30.20 0.34 3.91
CA GLY A 276 29.88 0.36 2.49
C GLY A 276 28.63 -0.46 2.14
N PHE A 277 28.40 -1.57 2.84
CA PHE A 277 27.18 -2.37 2.66
C PHE A 277 25.93 -1.62 3.10
N ARG A 278 26.00 -0.83 4.17
CA ARG A 278 24.91 0.07 4.58
C ARG A 278 24.61 1.12 3.52
N ALA A 279 25.65 1.81 3.04
CA ALA A 279 25.49 2.85 2.02
C ALA A 279 24.87 2.28 0.74
N PHE A 280 25.34 1.12 0.31
CA PHE A 280 24.77 0.41 -0.85
C PHE A 280 23.32 -0.01 -0.61
N TRP A 281 23.00 -0.58 0.56
CA TRP A 281 21.64 -1.02 0.90
C TRP A 281 20.66 0.17 0.90
N GLU A 282 21.01 1.27 1.56
CA GLU A 282 20.17 2.47 1.64
C GLU A 282 19.94 3.11 0.26
N HIS A 283 20.94 3.08 -0.62
CA HIS A 283 20.89 3.77 -1.92
C HIS A 283 20.20 2.98 -3.03
N PHE A 284 20.40 1.66 -3.10
CA PHE A 284 20.03 0.86 -4.28
C PHE A 284 18.76 0.02 -4.14
N GLY A 285 18.08 0.04 -2.99
CA GLY A 285 16.76 -0.59 -2.91
C GLY A 285 16.30 -1.06 -1.53
N GLY A 286 17.17 -0.99 -0.52
CA GLY A 286 16.83 -1.24 0.86
C GLY A 286 16.07 -2.54 1.08
N LEU A 287 15.05 -2.46 1.93
CA LEU A 287 14.24 -3.59 2.35
C LEU A 287 13.48 -4.23 1.17
N ALA A 288 12.98 -3.41 0.24
CA ALA A 288 12.16 -3.88 -0.87
C ALA A 288 12.94 -4.77 -1.85
N ILE A 289 14.20 -4.45 -2.12
CA ILE A 289 15.04 -5.21 -3.05
C ILE A 289 15.86 -6.29 -2.34
N PHE A 290 16.52 -5.96 -1.23
CA PHE A 290 17.48 -6.87 -0.60
C PHE A 290 16.89 -7.67 0.56
N GLY A 291 15.84 -7.16 1.20
CA GLY A 291 15.29 -7.72 2.43
C GLY A 291 16.15 -7.45 3.66
N TYR A 292 15.79 -8.13 4.75
CA TYR A 292 16.54 -8.04 6.01
C TYR A 292 17.93 -8.71 5.90
N PRO A 293 18.94 -8.23 6.63
CA PRO A 293 20.19 -8.97 6.80
C PRO A 293 19.95 -10.29 7.55
N LEU A 294 20.68 -11.33 7.16
CA LEU A 294 20.66 -12.67 7.76
C LEU A 294 21.99 -13.08 8.37
N THR A 295 23.03 -12.26 8.21
CA THR A 295 24.33 -12.46 8.85
C THR A 295 24.91 -11.12 9.24
N GLU A 296 25.94 -11.11 10.08
CA GLU A 296 26.90 -10.00 10.12
C GLU A 296 27.81 -10.05 8.88
N GLU A 297 28.65 -9.03 8.68
CA GLU A 297 29.75 -9.11 7.71
C GLU A 297 30.78 -10.17 8.14
N PHE A 298 31.18 -11.05 7.22
CA PHE A 298 32.22 -12.05 7.45
C PHE A 298 33.04 -12.33 6.19
N VAL A 299 34.18 -12.99 6.34
CA VAL A 299 35.02 -13.35 5.18
C VAL A 299 34.60 -14.71 4.61
N GLU A 300 34.26 -14.74 3.32
CA GLU A 300 33.98 -15.93 2.54
C GLU A 300 34.81 -15.90 1.25
N ASN A 301 35.58 -16.96 0.97
CA ASN A 301 36.43 -17.05 -0.22
C ASN A 301 37.34 -15.83 -0.45
N GLY A 302 37.87 -15.26 0.64
CA GLY A 302 38.76 -14.10 0.61
C GLY A 302 38.07 -12.75 0.40
N ARG A 303 36.74 -12.69 0.40
CA ARG A 303 35.96 -11.44 0.29
C ARG A 303 35.14 -11.23 1.55
N THR A 304 34.98 -9.97 1.96
CA THR A 304 33.95 -9.61 2.94
C THR A 304 32.59 -9.76 2.27
N VAL A 305 31.70 -10.52 2.90
CA VAL A 305 30.34 -10.77 2.42
C VAL A 305 29.33 -10.58 3.53
N GLN A 306 28.10 -10.29 3.15
CA GLN A 306 26.95 -10.31 4.03
C GLN A 306 25.75 -10.87 3.27
N TYR A 307 25.02 -11.79 3.91
CA TYR A 307 23.80 -12.34 3.34
C TYR A 307 22.59 -11.55 3.82
N PHE A 308 21.69 -11.30 2.89
CA PHE A 308 20.36 -10.75 3.10
C PHE A 308 19.33 -11.79 2.63
N GLU A 309 18.05 -11.55 2.91
CA GLU A 309 16.99 -12.47 2.46
C GLU A 309 17.04 -12.75 0.96
N ARG A 310 17.28 -11.71 0.15
CA ARG A 310 17.17 -11.79 -1.32
C ARG A 310 18.49 -11.66 -2.07
N ALA A 311 19.57 -11.30 -1.37
CA ALA A 311 20.86 -11.00 -2.00
C ALA A 311 22.05 -11.41 -1.12
N ARG A 312 23.24 -11.49 -1.74
CA ARG A 312 24.53 -11.54 -1.05
C ARG A 312 25.37 -10.39 -1.51
N PHE A 313 25.78 -9.53 -0.57
CA PHE A 313 26.69 -8.43 -0.86
C PHE A 313 28.11 -8.94 -0.76
N GLU A 314 28.95 -8.54 -1.70
CA GLU A 314 30.35 -8.89 -1.77
C GLU A 314 31.17 -7.61 -1.92
N TRP A 315 32.21 -7.46 -1.10
CA TRP A 315 33.15 -6.36 -1.21
C TRP A 315 34.22 -6.67 -2.27
N HIS A 316 34.32 -5.82 -3.28
CA HIS A 316 35.27 -5.92 -4.40
C HIS A 316 36.02 -4.58 -4.58
N PRO A 317 37.14 -4.37 -3.85
CA PRO A 317 37.88 -3.10 -3.88
C PRO A 317 38.19 -2.61 -5.30
N GLY A 318 37.80 -1.38 -5.61
CA GLY A 318 38.01 -0.72 -6.90
C GLY A 318 37.17 -1.25 -8.06
N ALA A 319 36.31 -2.25 -7.86
CA ALA A 319 35.53 -2.84 -8.95
C ALA A 319 34.33 -1.99 -9.36
N ALA A 320 33.78 -1.21 -8.44
CA ALA A 320 32.64 -0.32 -8.70
C ALA A 320 32.59 0.82 -7.67
N PRO A 321 33.49 1.82 -7.77
CA PRO A 321 33.57 2.89 -6.76
C PRO A 321 32.28 3.70 -6.62
N ASP A 322 31.51 3.83 -7.72
CA ASP A 322 30.18 4.43 -7.78
C ASP A 322 29.13 3.67 -6.94
N ARG A 323 29.43 2.43 -6.59
CA ARG A 323 28.60 1.53 -5.78
C ARG A 323 29.31 1.12 -4.49
N TRP A 324 30.19 1.98 -3.99
CA TRP A 324 31.00 1.70 -2.81
C TRP A 324 31.72 0.35 -2.93
N ASP A 325 32.21 -0.03 -4.11
CA ASP A 325 32.89 -1.29 -4.35
C ASP A 325 32.08 -2.56 -4.01
N VAL A 326 30.75 -2.44 -3.86
CA VAL A 326 29.86 -3.57 -3.60
C VAL A 326 29.37 -4.17 -4.92
N LEU A 327 29.54 -5.49 -5.07
CA LEU A 327 28.88 -6.28 -6.09
C LEU A 327 27.95 -7.30 -5.44
N LEU A 328 26.87 -7.65 -6.13
CA LEU A 328 25.99 -8.72 -5.68
C LEU A 328 26.46 -10.07 -6.22
N GLY A 329 26.47 -11.07 -5.34
CA GLY A 329 26.77 -12.45 -5.68
C GLY A 329 25.80 -13.02 -6.70
N LEU A 330 26.27 -13.97 -7.50
CA LEU A 330 25.51 -14.60 -8.59
C LEU A 330 24.54 -15.67 -8.07
N LEU A 331 23.73 -15.31 -7.06
CA LEU A 331 22.88 -16.25 -6.35
C LEU A 331 21.85 -16.92 -7.26
N GLY A 332 21.36 -16.22 -8.29
CA GLY A 332 20.45 -16.80 -9.26
C GLY A 332 21.10 -17.93 -10.07
N ARG A 333 22.38 -17.79 -10.44
CA ARG A 333 23.16 -18.90 -11.03
C ARG A 333 23.43 -20.03 -10.03
N GLU A 334 23.69 -19.71 -8.76
CA GLU A 334 23.94 -20.72 -7.73
C GLU A 334 22.72 -21.61 -7.49
N VAL A 335 21.52 -21.03 -7.36
CA VAL A 335 20.29 -21.80 -7.09
C VAL A 335 19.75 -22.53 -8.32
N THR A 336 20.20 -22.18 -9.52
CA THR A 336 19.78 -22.82 -10.79
C THR A 336 20.84 -23.76 -11.37
N ALA A 337 21.97 -23.95 -10.68
CA ALA A 337 23.01 -24.87 -11.11
C ALA A 337 22.43 -26.29 -11.29
N GLY A 338 22.68 -26.89 -12.46
CA GLY A 338 22.14 -28.21 -12.83
C GLY A 338 20.76 -28.18 -13.51
N ARG A 339 20.13 -27.00 -13.65
CA ARG A 339 18.84 -26.80 -14.33
C ARG A 339 18.98 -26.39 -15.79
N GLU A 340 20.19 -26.33 -16.34
CA GLU A 340 20.49 -25.77 -17.67
C GLU A 340 19.78 -26.52 -18.81
N ASN A 341 19.43 -27.79 -18.57
CA ASN A 341 18.69 -28.62 -19.52
C ASN A 341 17.16 -28.53 -19.37
N GLU A 342 16.64 -27.83 -18.36
CA GLU A 342 15.19 -27.60 -18.23
C GLU A 342 14.72 -26.58 -19.28
N PRO A 343 13.49 -26.71 -19.83
CA PRO A 343 13.03 -25.85 -20.91
C PRO A 343 13.18 -24.33 -20.66
N PRO A 344 12.89 -23.78 -19.47
CA PRO A 344 13.04 -22.34 -19.23
C PRO A 344 14.49 -21.83 -19.24
N PHE A 345 15.48 -22.69 -18.99
CA PHE A 345 16.90 -22.29 -18.86
C PHE A 345 17.72 -22.55 -20.12
N ARG A 346 17.09 -23.10 -21.16
CA ARG A 346 17.71 -23.21 -22.49
C ARG A 346 17.60 -21.86 -23.20
N THR A 347 18.58 -21.57 -24.07
CA THR A 347 18.54 -20.37 -24.92
C THR A 347 17.23 -20.30 -25.71
N ALA A 348 16.59 -19.15 -25.67
CA ALA A 348 15.33 -18.90 -26.35
C ALA A 348 15.54 -18.23 -27.72
N THR A 349 14.52 -18.33 -28.57
CA THR A 349 14.44 -17.47 -29.75
C THR A 349 13.99 -16.08 -29.30
N PRO A 350 14.52 -14.98 -29.89
CA PRO A 350 14.04 -13.64 -29.58
C PRO A 350 12.52 -13.50 -29.75
N CYS A 351 11.85 -12.76 -28.86
CA CYS A 351 10.44 -12.41 -29.08
C CYS A 351 10.24 -11.73 -30.45
N PRO A 352 9.08 -11.86 -31.10
CA PRO A 352 8.76 -11.09 -32.30
C PRO A 352 8.90 -9.58 -32.05
N GLY A 353 9.77 -8.91 -32.82
CA GLY A 353 10.03 -7.47 -32.67
C GLY A 353 10.86 -7.09 -31.43
N ALA A 354 11.51 -8.06 -30.77
CA ALA A 354 12.36 -7.78 -29.62
C ALA A 354 13.47 -6.77 -29.95
N HIS A 355 13.68 -5.83 -29.04
CA HIS A 355 14.89 -5.02 -29.05
C HIS A 355 16.08 -5.88 -28.62
N THR A 356 17.23 -5.78 -29.28
CA THR A 356 18.43 -6.50 -28.87
C THR A 356 19.20 -5.66 -27.86
N TRP A 357 19.48 -6.20 -26.68
CA TRP A 357 20.21 -5.49 -25.63
C TRP A 357 21.61 -5.08 -26.11
N ASP A 358 21.87 -3.78 -26.08
CA ASP A 358 23.12 -3.14 -26.55
C ASP A 358 23.95 -2.54 -25.41
N GLY A 359 23.49 -2.64 -24.16
CA GLY A 359 24.16 -2.06 -23.00
C GLY A 359 23.60 -0.69 -22.57
N HIS A 360 22.60 -0.15 -23.26
CA HIS A 360 22.02 1.16 -22.98
C HIS A 360 20.59 1.07 -22.44
N HIS A 361 20.04 2.22 -22.04
CA HIS A 361 18.67 2.32 -21.57
C HIS A 361 17.69 1.88 -22.65
N VAL A 362 16.73 1.04 -22.29
CA VAL A 362 15.72 0.50 -23.19
C VAL A 362 14.48 1.42 -23.15
N PRO A 363 14.01 1.94 -24.30
CA PRO A 363 12.86 2.85 -24.35
C PRO A 363 11.56 2.25 -23.79
N ASP A 364 10.71 3.08 -23.18
CA ASP A 364 9.47 2.67 -22.51
C ASP A 364 8.45 1.93 -23.39
N HIS A 365 8.48 2.11 -24.72
CA HIS A 365 7.58 1.44 -25.65
C HIS A 365 8.04 0.03 -26.03
N VAL A 366 9.25 -0.39 -25.63
CA VAL A 366 9.79 -1.72 -25.93
C VAL A 366 9.18 -2.73 -24.94
N GLU A 367 8.43 -3.68 -25.45
CA GLU A 367 7.73 -4.70 -24.64
C GLU A 367 8.54 -5.97 -24.39
N CYS A 368 9.56 -6.26 -25.20
CA CYS A 368 10.49 -7.38 -25.00
C CYS A 368 11.90 -7.01 -25.45
N VAL A 369 12.89 -7.41 -24.65
CA VAL A 369 14.32 -7.30 -24.94
C VAL A 369 14.94 -8.68 -24.99
N TYR A 370 15.71 -8.96 -26.03
CA TYR A 370 16.53 -10.16 -26.13
C TYR A 370 17.97 -9.85 -25.71
N PHE A 371 18.52 -10.66 -24.79
CA PHE A 371 19.86 -10.54 -24.25
C PHE A 371 20.79 -11.57 -24.91
N PRO A 372 21.56 -11.19 -25.96
CA PRO A 372 22.46 -12.13 -26.63
C PRO A 372 23.58 -12.66 -25.71
N GLN A 373 23.88 -11.98 -24.61
CA GLN A 373 24.87 -12.36 -23.61
C GLN A 373 24.53 -13.69 -22.93
N THR A 374 23.24 -13.97 -22.76
CA THR A 374 22.74 -15.19 -22.09
C THR A 374 21.79 -16.01 -22.96
N GLY A 375 21.28 -15.43 -24.06
CA GLY A 375 20.34 -16.09 -24.96
C GLY A 375 18.90 -16.09 -24.45
N HIS A 376 18.52 -15.13 -23.62
CA HIS A 376 17.19 -15.08 -22.98
C HIS A 376 16.44 -13.79 -23.25
N ASN A 377 15.11 -13.87 -23.18
CA ASN A 377 14.22 -12.71 -23.30
C ASN A 377 13.88 -12.13 -21.93
N LEU A 378 13.51 -10.85 -21.90
CA LEU A 378 12.91 -10.18 -20.76
C LEU A 378 11.79 -9.28 -21.27
N ALA A 379 10.57 -9.48 -20.77
CA ALA A 379 9.39 -8.83 -21.30
C ALA A 379 8.51 -8.17 -20.22
N HIS A 380 7.64 -7.26 -20.66
CA HIS A 380 6.52 -6.72 -19.90
C HIS A 380 6.86 -6.27 -18.46
N GLY A 381 6.16 -6.80 -17.45
CA GLY A 381 6.30 -6.38 -16.06
C GLY A 381 7.71 -6.57 -15.51
N PHE A 382 8.32 -7.74 -15.75
CA PHE A 382 9.69 -7.98 -15.31
C PHE A 382 10.70 -7.07 -16.03
N LEU A 383 10.51 -6.77 -17.31
CA LEU A 383 11.33 -5.80 -18.03
C LEU A 383 11.27 -4.42 -17.39
N ARG A 384 10.06 -3.91 -17.11
CA ARG A 384 9.86 -2.59 -16.52
C ARG A 384 10.42 -2.52 -15.10
N TYR A 385 10.19 -3.56 -14.29
CA TYR A 385 10.75 -3.64 -12.94
C TYR A 385 12.28 -3.68 -12.96
N TRP A 386 12.86 -4.50 -13.83
CA TRP A 386 14.30 -4.62 -14.00
C TRP A 386 14.92 -3.28 -14.41
N GLN A 387 14.32 -2.55 -15.36
CA GLN A 387 14.79 -1.23 -15.80
C GLN A 387 14.73 -0.20 -14.68
N MET A 388 13.64 -0.18 -13.93
CA MET A 388 13.36 0.82 -12.90
C MET A 388 14.26 0.64 -11.66
N PHE A 389 14.43 -0.59 -11.21
CA PHE A 389 14.95 -0.85 -9.85
C PHE A 389 16.37 -1.35 -9.77
N GLY A 390 17.05 -1.65 -10.89
CA GLY A 390 18.47 -1.94 -10.75
C GLY A 390 19.22 -2.54 -11.93
N GLY A 391 18.55 -2.94 -12.99
CA GLY A 391 19.17 -3.38 -14.24
C GLY A 391 20.23 -4.47 -14.06
N VAL A 392 21.23 -4.46 -14.95
CA VAL A 392 22.41 -5.35 -14.88
C VAL A 392 23.16 -5.22 -13.54
N PRO A 393 23.39 -4.00 -12.98
CA PRO A 393 24.10 -3.85 -11.70
C PRO A 393 23.51 -4.62 -10.52
N ILE A 394 22.18 -4.69 -10.42
CA ILE A 394 21.49 -5.32 -9.28
C ILE A 394 21.00 -6.73 -9.62
N PHE A 395 20.27 -6.91 -10.71
CA PHE A 395 19.66 -8.20 -11.03
C PHE A 395 20.56 -9.06 -11.93
N GLY A 396 21.39 -8.42 -12.76
CA GLY A 396 22.15 -9.10 -13.81
C GLY A 396 21.30 -9.42 -15.04
N TYR A 397 21.86 -10.21 -15.94
CA TYR A 397 21.15 -10.66 -17.15
C TYR A 397 20.09 -11.73 -16.83
N PRO A 398 18.99 -11.82 -17.60
CA PRO A 398 18.08 -12.96 -17.49
C PRO A 398 18.83 -14.25 -17.85
N ILE A 399 18.60 -15.32 -17.10
CA ILE A 399 19.18 -16.66 -17.30
C ILE A 399 18.10 -17.75 -17.46
N SER A 400 16.84 -17.33 -17.51
CA SER A 400 15.71 -18.18 -17.86
C SER A 400 14.68 -17.36 -18.62
N GLU A 401 13.77 -18.02 -19.33
CA GLU A 401 12.48 -17.45 -19.70
C GLU A 401 11.56 -17.36 -18.48
N GLU A 402 10.42 -16.68 -18.62
CA GLU A 402 9.36 -16.68 -17.61
C GLU A 402 8.67 -18.05 -17.53
N PHE A 403 8.45 -18.56 -16.32
CA PHE A 403 7.73 -19.83 -16.12
C PHE A 403 7.04 -19.89 -14.75
N ARG A 404 6.18 -20.89 -14.55
CA ARG A 404 5.53 -21.11 -13.25
C ARG A 404 6.41 -21.96 -12.34
N GLU A 405 6.63 -21.50 -11.12
CA GLU A 405 7.37 -22.23 -10.10
C GLU A 405 6.69 -22.13 -8.74
N ARG A 406 6.74 -23.22 -7.98
CA ARG A 406 6.25 -23.25 -6.60
C ARG A 406 7.25 -22.55 -5.69
N ASN A 407 6.83 -21.48 -5.03
CA ASN A 407 7.64 -20.78 -4.04
C ASN A 407 7.86 -21.68 -2.81
N PRO A 408 9.11 -21.89 -2.37
CA PRO A 408 9.42 -22.81 -1.28
C PRO A 408 9.01 -22.28 0.11
N ASP A 409 8.83 -20.96 0.28
CA ASP A 409 8.50 -20.35 1.56
C ASP A 409 7.01 -20.49 1.91
N ASN A 410 6.12 -20.38 0.91
CA ASN A 410 4.67 -20.39 1.13
C ASN A 410 3.92 -21.48 0.35
N GLY A 411 4.58 -22.20 -0.55
CA GLY A 411 4.00 -23.27 -1.35
C GLY A 411 3.03 -22.82 -2.46
N ARG A 412 2.86 -21.52 -2.72
CA ARG A 412 2.05 -21.01 -3.83
C ARG A 412 2.87 -21.02 -5.12
N GLU A 413 2.18 -21.10 -6.26
CA GLU A 413 2.83 -20.99 -7.57
C GLU A 413 2.82 -19.54 -8.07
N TYR A 414 3.96 -19.07 -8.53
CA TYR A 414 4.14 -17.74 -9.10
C TYR A 414 4.72 -17.84 -10.51
N THR A 415 4.46 -16.83 -11.33
CA THR A 415 5.30 -16.62 -12.52
C THR A 415 6.63 -16.09 -12.03
N VAL A 416 7.73 -16.71 -12.44
CA VAL A 416 9.07 -16.32 -12.03
C VAL A 416 9.97 -16.18 -13.24
N GLN A 417 11.03 -15.39 -13.06
CA GLN A 417 12.16 -15.38 -13.97
C GLN A 417 13.45 -15.27 -13.18
N TYR A 418 14.44 -16.07 -13.57
CA TYR A 418 15.76 -16.05 -12.96
C TYR A 418 16.68 -15.09 -13.73
N PHE A 419 17.47 -14.37 -12.95
CA PHE A 419 18.54 -13.50 -13.40
C PHE A 419 19.85 -13.99 -12.77
N GLU A 420 20.98 -13.47 -13.21
CA GLU A 420 22.27 -13.90 -12.66
C GLU A 420 22.35 -13.76 -11.13
N ARG A 421 21.73 -12.71 -10.57
CA ARG A 421 21.84 -12.32 -9.14
C ARG A 421 20.54 -12.41 -8.37
N ALA A 422 19.41 -12.61 -9.04
CA ALA A 422 18.07 -12.50 -8.44
C ALA A 422 17.08 -13.48 -9.06
N ARG A 423 15.97 -13.71 -8.36
CA ARG A 423 14.76 -14.30 -8.90
C ARG A 423 13.63 -13.30 -8.73
N LEU A 424 13.03 -12.84 -9.83
CA LEU A 424 11.81 -12.04 -9.77
C LEU A 424 10.61 -12.97 -9.77
N GLU A 425 9.61 -12.64 -8.97
CA GLU A 425 8.37 -13.38 -8.81
C GLU A 425 7.22 -12.39 -9.00
N TRP A 426 6.25 -12.75 -9.84
CA TRP A 426 5.03 -11.98 -10.01
C TRP A 426 3.98 -12.43 -9.00
N HIS A 427 3.71 -11.56 -8.04
CA HIS A 427 2.76 -11.67 -6.93
C HIS A 427 1.60 -10.67 -7.16
N PRO A 428 0.57 -11.04 -7.93
CA PRO A 428 -0.56 -10.13 -8.19
C PRO A 428 -1.28 -9.74 -6.90
N GLY A 429 -1.36 -8.45 -6.62
CA GLY A 429 -1.97 -7.87 -5.41
C GLY A 429 -1.10 -7.90 -4.16
N GLU A 430 0.24 -7.99 -4.30
CA GLU A 430 1.19 -7.90 -3.18
C GLU A 430 2.12 -6.69 -3.34
N TRP A 431 2.56 -6.11 -2.21
CA TRP A 431 3.29 -4.84 -2.18
C TRP A 431 4.75 -4.93 -2.72
N PRO A 432 5.24 -3.93 -3.50
CA PRO A 432 4.53 -2.75 -3.98
C PRO A 432 3.59 -3.10 -5.16
N GLU A 433 2.29 -2.93 -4.93
CA GLU A 433 1.18 -3.38 -5.81
C GLU A 433 1.26 -2.80 -7.23
N ARG A 434 1.87 -1.61 -7.40
CA ARG A 434 2.11 -1.03 -8.74
C ARG A 434 2.90 -1.97 -9.65
N TRP A 435 3.73 -2.81 -9.08
CA TRP A 435 4.61 -3.69 -9.82
C TRP A 435 4.16 -5.14 -9.75
N ASP A 436 3.43 -5.55 -8.71
CA ASP A 436 3.12 -6.95 -8.42
C ASP A 436 4.37 -7.85 -8.46
N ILE A 437 5.57 -7.30 -8.26
CA ILE A 437 6.84 -8.01 -8.45
C ILE A 437 7.64 -7.95 -7.16
N MET A 438 7.96 -9.13 -6.65
CA MET A 438 8.82 -9.32 -5.48
C MET A 438 10.05 -10.13 -5.86
N LEU A 439 11.13 -9.95 -5.11
CA LEU A 439 12.30 -10.80 -5.22
C LEU A 439 12.14 -12.04 -4.33
N GLY A 440 12.44 -13.20 -4.91
CA GLY A 440 12.55 -14.45 -4.17
C GLY A 440 13.68 -14.41 -3.15
N ARG A 441 13.49 -15.10 -2.01
CA ARG A 441 14.45 -15.12 -0.88
C ARG A 441 15.65 -16.04 -1.14
N ILE A 442 16.30 -15.88 -2.30
CA ILE A 442 17.40 -16.77 -2.74
C ILE A 442 18.67 -16.60 -1.91
N GLY A 443 18.85 -15.46 -1.23
CA GLY A 443 19.91 -15.27 -0.24
C GLY A 443 19.72 -16.17 0.98
N ALA A 444 18.49 -16.25 1.49
CA ALA A 444 18.13 -17.18 2.56
C ALA A 444 18.30 -18.65 2.13
N GLN A 445 17.89 -18.99 0.90
CA GLN A 445 18.00 -20.35 0.36
C GLN A 445 19.46 -20.81 0.28
N VAL A 446 20.35 -19.98 -0.28
CA VAL A 446 21.78 -20.31 -0.40
C VAL A 446 22.44 -20.38 0.97
N LEU A 447 22.14 -19.45 1.89
CA LEU A 447 22.70 -19.46 3.24
C LEU A 447 22.30 -20.75 3.98
N ALA A 448 21.03 -21.13 3.92
CA ALA A 448 20.50 -22.35 4.55
C ALA A 448 21.13 -23.62 3.97
N ALA A 449 21.30 -23.71 2.65
CA ALA A 449 21.94 -24.84 1.99
C ALA A 449 23.40 -25.05 2.42
N ARG A 450 24.08 -23.99 2.87
CA ARG A 450 25.45 -24.02 3.39
C ARG A 450 25.54 -24.35 4.88
N GLY A 451 24.42 -24.64 5.53
CA GLY A 451 24.37 -24.97 6.97
C GLY A 451 24.69 -23.80 7.89
N ARG A 452 24.64 -22.57 7.38
CA ARG A 452 24.80 -21.34 8.16
C ARG A 452 23.41 -20.76 8.43
N ARG A 453 23.17 -20.32 9.66
CA ARG A 453 21.96 -19.61 10.07
C ARG A 453 22.37 -18.33 10.76
#